data_AF-T0T9A3-F1
#
_entry.id   AF-T0T9A3-F1
#
_cell.length_a   1.000
_cell.length_b   1.000
_cell.length_c   1.000
_cell.angle_alpha   90.00
_cell.angle_beta   90.00
_cell.angle_gamma   90.00
#
_symmetry.space_group_name_H-M   'P 1'
#
loop_
_entity.id
_entity.type
_entity.pdbx_description
1 polymer ?
#
loop_
_entity_poly.entity_id
_entity_poly.type
_entity_poly.pdbx_seq_one_letter_code
_entity_poly.pdbx_strand_id
1 'polypeptide(L)'
;MGTLRSFYTNQLKNPEGLYLKDIWGFNDWEIENTHHFIQWLFPLEMKSNHSETAPIVSEDDLSEMLSDPKVRENLLHSLNMMENFWGFEVPHKSCQFIRPRGFQSFLTKDWLTAYNHNYIRIARVIHSLSIFGFDQEAKELVSYLEKSVFPNYKHLIGQETMDYWKSALDKGAITKEKVSAA
;
A
#
# COMPACT_ATOMS: atom_id res chain seq x y z
N MET A 1 21.89 7.62 -7.47
CA MET A 1 20.50 7.86 -7.03
C MET A 1 19.67 6.79 -7.69
N GLY A 2 19.08 5.90 -6.89
CA GLY A 2 18.21 4.83 -7.38
C GLY A 2 16.95 5.43 -8.01
N THR A 3 16.47 4.77 -9.07
CA THR A 3 15.30 5.19 -9.84
C THR A 3 14.04 5.27 -8.97
N LEU A 4 13.93 4.39 -7.97
CA LEU A 4 12.78 4.32 -7.07
C LEU A 4 12.78 5.50 -6.09
N ARG A 5 13.89 5.81 -5.43
CA ARG A 5 14.02 7.00 -4.58
C ARG A 5 13.68 8.28 -5.35
N SER A 6 14.17 8.42 -6.58
CA SER A 6 13.87 9.60 -7.41
C SER A 6 12.39 9.70 -7.78
N PHE A 7 11.68 8.59 -7.97
CA PHE A 7 10.23 8.61 -8.13
C PHE A 7 9.53 9.07 -6.85
N TYR A 8 9.89 8.50 -5.69
CA TYR A 8 9.29 8.87 -4.41
C TYR A 8 9.56 10.31 -3.99
N THR A 9 10.64 10.93 -4.47
CA THR A 9 10.95 12.35 -4.22
C THR A 9 10.44 13.29 -5.31
N ASN A 10 9.57 12.82 -6.22
CA ASN A 10 9.01 13.59 -7.34
C ASN A 10 10.06 14.15 -8.33
N GLN A 11 11.22 13.51 -8.42
CA GLN A 11 12.30 13.88 -9.34
C GLN A 11 12.23 13.08 -10.65
N LEU A 12 11.65 11.88 -10.62
CA LEU A 12 11.49 11.00 -11.78
C LEU A 12 10.02 10.59 -11.95
N LYS A 13 9.61 10.41 -13.20
CA LYS A 13 8.30 9.86 -13.56
C LYS A 13 8.34 8.33 -13.61
N ASN A 14 7.22 7.67 -13.34
CA ASN A 14 7.06 6.27 -13.69
C ASN A 14 6.98 6.10 -15.23
N PRO A 15 6.98 4.86 -15.77
CA PRO A 15 6.88 4.58 -17.20
C PRO A 15 5.60 5.09 -17.87
N GLU A 16 4.57 5.42 -17.10
CA GLU A 16 3.33 6.04 -17.59
C GLU A 16 3.44 7.58 -17.67
N GLY A 17 4.60 8.14 -17.32
CA GLY A 17 4.85 9.57 -17.38
C GLY A 17 4.32 10.37 -16.19
N LEU A 18 3.98 9.69 -15.08
CA LEU A 18 3.42 10.29 -13.87
C LEU A 18 4.48 10.44 -12.77
N TYR A 19 4.50 11.60 -12.12
CA TYR A 19 5.16 11.76 -10.82
C TYR A 19 4.28 11.20 -9.69
N LEU A 20 4.89 10.93 -8.53
CA LEU A 20 4.16 10.50 -7.35
C LEU A 20 3.00 11.47 -6.98
N LYS A 21 3.26 12.78 -7.04
CA LYS A 21 2.26 13.83 -6.77
C LYS A 21 1.10 13.85 -7.77
N ASP A 22 1.32 13.38 -9.00
CA ASP A 22 0.26 13.32 -10.01
C ASP A 22 -0.72 12.19 -9.64
N ILE A 23 -0.18 11.07 -9.16
CA ILE A 23 -0.98 9.92 -8.68
C ILE A 23 -1.80 10.32 -7.44
N TRP A 24 -1.25 11.09 -6.51
CA TRP A 24 -2.02 11.60 -5.35
C TRP A 24 -3.20 12.50 -5.73
N GLY A 25 -3.20 13.04 -6.95
CA GLY A 25 -4.31 13.82 -7.49
C GLY A 25 -5.45 12.97 -8.06
N PHE A 26 -5.32 11.64 -8.11
CA PHE A 26 -6.35 10.77 -8.67
C PHE A 26 -7.64 10.83 -7.87
N ASN A 27 -8.76 10.86 -8.59
CA ASN A 27 -10.08 10.63 -8.01
C ASN A 27 -10.39 9.12 -7.90
N ASP A 28 -11.47 8.78 -7.17
CA ASP A 28 -11.87 7.38 -6.95
C ASP A 28 -12.02 6.57 -8.26
N TRP A 29 -12.51 7.18 -9.34
CA TRP A 29 -12.63 6.50 -10.63
C TRP A 29 -11.26 6.18 -11.24
N GLU A 30 -10.31 7.11 -11.17
CA GLU A 30 -8.94 6.90 -11.65
C GLU A 30 -8.21 5.84 -10.82
N ILE A 31 -8.37 5.85 -9.50
CA ILE A 31 -7.81 4.85 -8.58
C ILE A 31 -8.38 3.46 -8.88
N GLU A 32 -9.68 3.34 -9.10
CA GLU A 32 -10.30 2.04 -9.39
C GLU A 32 -9.84 1.51 -10.76
N ASN A 33 -9.84 2.36 -11.80
CA ASN A 33 -9.65 1.94 -13.19
C ASN A 33 -8.18 1.94 -13.67
N THR A 34 -7.24 2.49 -12.89
CA THR A 34 -5.81 2.49 -13.25
C THR A 34 -5.07 1.46 -12.39
N HIS A 35 -4.49 0.42 -12.98
CA HIS A 35 -3.97 -0.71 -12.20
C HIS A 35 -2.45 -0.67 -11.95
N HIS A 36 -1.71 0.10 -12.74
CA HIS A 36 -0.24 0.09 -12.70
C HIS A 36 0.35 1.01 -11.62
N PHE A 37 -0.34 2.10 -11.27
CA PHE A 37 0.16 3.07 -10.28
C PHE A 37 0.43 2.40 -8.92
N ILE A 38 -0.43 1.46 -8.50
CA ILE A 38 -0.32 0.83 -7.16
C ILE A 38 0.98 0.06 -7.00
N GLN A 39 1.56 -0.44 -8.10
CA GLN A 39 2.82 -1.19 -8.08
C GLN A 39 4.02 -0.26 -7.89
N TRP A 40 3.86 1.02 -8.23
CA TRP A 40 4.85 2.07 -8.02
C TRP A 40 4.67 2.76 -6.66
N LEU A 41 3.43 2.91 -6.18
CA LEU A 41 3.15 3.42 -4.82
C LEU A 41 3.55 2.46 -3.71
N PHE A 42 3.39 1.16 -3.96
CA PHE A 42 3.66 0.07 -3.03
C PHE A 42 4.42 -1.05 -3.73
N PRO A 43 5.69 -0.81 -4.08
CA PRO A 43 6.52 -1.77 -4.78
C PRO A 43 6.90 -2.91 -3.84
N LEU A 44 7.22 -4.06 -4.43
CA LEU A 44 7.60 -5.28 -3.71
C LEU A 44 8.95 -5.78 -4.22
N GLU A 45 9.62 -6.60 -3.43
CA GLU A 45 10.88 -7.29 -3.74
C GLU A 45 10.72 -8.42 -4.78
N MET A 46 9.48 -8.72 -5.18
CA MET A 46 9.15 -9.76 -6.14
C MET A 46 8.59 -9.19 -7.43
N LYS A 47 8.91 -9.83 -8.56
CA LYS A 47 8.36 -9.47 -9.87
C LYS A 47 6.84 -9.55 -9.85
N SER A 48 6.19 -8.53 -10.42
CA SER A 48 4.74 -8.54 -10.60
C SER A 48 4.36 -9.44 -11.78
N ASN A 49 3.37 -10.31 -11.56
CA ASN A 49 2.73 -11.08 -12.64
C ASN A 49 1.81 -10.23 -13.52
N HIS A 50 1.50 -8.99 -13.10
CA HIS A 50 0.51 -8.12 -13.75
C HIS A 50 1.11 -6.89 -14.42
N SER A 51 2.43 -6.65 -14.29
CA SER A 51 3.09 -5.50 -14.91
C SER A 51 4.58 -5.77 -15.08
N GLU A 52 5.05 -5.77 -16.33
CA GLU A 52 6.47 -5.93 -16.64
C GLU A 52 7.29 -4.70 -16.22
N THR A 53 6.63 -3.54 -16.13
CA THR A 53 7.23 -2.25 -15.77
C THR A 53 7.18 -1.95 -14.28
N ALA A 54 6.66 -2.86 -13.45
CA ALA A 54 6.67 -2.66 -12.01
C ALA A 54 8.10 -2.74 -11.46
N PRO A 55 8.50 -1.79 -10.60
CA PRO A 55 9.81 -1.85 -9.98
C PRO A 55 9.88 -3.07 -9.06
N ILE A 56 11.04 -3.73 -9.08
CA ILE A 56 11.38 -4.78 -8.12
C ILE A 56 12.30 -4.11 -7.10
N VAL A 57 11.88 -4.12 -5.85
CA VAL A 57 12.64 -3.49 -4.76
C VAL A 57 13.86 -4.35 -4.44
N SER A 58 15.07 -3.81 -4.65
CA SER A 58 16.31 -4.44 -4.19
C SER A 58 16.66 -4.05 -2.76
N GLU A 59 17.64 -4.74 -2.16
CA GLU A 59 18.19 -4.40 -0.84
C GLU A 59 18.80 -2.99 -0.83
N ASP A 60 19.49 -2.62 -1.91
CA ASP A 60 20.05 -1.27 -2.10
C ASP A 60 18.94 -0.21 -2.20
N ASP A 61 17.84 -0.49 -2.91
CA ASP A 61 16.69 0.42 -2.98
C ASP A 61 16.06 0.61 -1.59
N LEU A 62 15.90 -0.45 -0.80
CA LEU A 62 15.38 -0.36 0.56
C LEU A 62 16.29 0.51 1.42
N SER A 63 17.59 0.25 1.41
CA SER A 63 18.57 1.02 2.19
C SER A 63 18.54 2.51 1.81
N GLU A 64 18.55 2.82 0.51
CA GLU A 64 18.51 4.20 0.02
C GLU A 64 17.18 4.89 0.39
N MET A 65 16.04 4.22 0.19
CA MET A 65 14.71 4.77 0.49
C MET A 65 14.48 4.97 1.99
N LEU A 66 14.92 4.03 2.83
CA LEU A 66 14.77 4.11 4.29
C LEU A 66 15.62 5.21 4.91
N SER A 67 16.75 5.54 4.28
CA SER A 67 17.64 6.63 4.71
C SER A 67 17.06 8.03 4.43
N ASP A 68 16.08 8.16 3.54
CA ASP A 68 15.50 9.44 3.13
C ASP A 68 14.15 9.70 3.85
N PRO A 69 14.09 10.65 4.80
CA PRO A 69 12.86 10.97 5.51
C PRO A 69 11.70 11.39 4.60
N LYS A 70 12.00 11.97 3.43
CA LYS A 70 10.98 12.42 2.49
C LYS A 70 10.28 11.24 1.82
N VAL A 71 11.01 10.16 1.53
CA VAL A 71 10.42 8.93 1.02
C VAL A 71 9.44 8.34 2.03
N ARG A 72 9.82 8.35 3.31
CA ARG A 72 8.95 7.86 4.40
C ARG A 72 7.66 8.66 4.51
N GLU A 73 7.75 9.99 4.51
CA GLU A 73 6.58 10.88 4.52
C GLU A 73 5.65 10.62 3.32
N ASN A 74 6.25 10.45 2.14
CA ASN A 74 5.51 10.27 0.90
C ASN A 74 4.85 8.87 0.80
N LEU A 75 5.46 7.84 1.39
CA LEU A 75 4.85 6.51 1.50
C LEU A 75 3.62 6.56 2.42
N LEU A 76 3.72 7.23 3.58
CA LEU A 76 2.57 7.43 4.47
C LEU A 76 1.46 8.27 3.83
N HIS A 77 1.81 9.28 3.02
CA HIS A 77 0.83 10.00 2.22
C HIS A 77 0.09 9.07 1.25
N SER A 78 0.82 8.18 0.59
CA SER A 78 0.26 7.19 -0.32
C SER A 78 -0.64 6.17 0.42
N LEU A 79 -0.29 5.80 1.66
CA LEU A 79 -1.16 4.99 2.52
C LEU A 79 -2.46 5.72 2.84
N ASN A 80 -2.40 6.98 3.27
CA ASN A 80 -3.60 7.80 3.54
C ASN A 80 -4.51 7.89 2.31
N MET A 81 -3.94 8.13 1.12
CA MET A 81 -4.69 8.15 -0.13
C MET A 81 -5.47 6.84 -0.35
N MET A 82 -4.81 5.68 -0.23
CA MET A 82 -5.46 4.39 -0.44
C MET A 82 -6.50 4.06 0.62
N GLU A 83 -6.25 4.39 1.89
CA GLU A 83 -7.25 4.22 2.96
C GLU A 83 -8.47 5.10 2.75
N ASN A 84 -8.29 6.35 2.30
CA ASN A 84 -9.42 7.22 1.96
C ASN A 84 -10.24 6.65 0.81
N PHE A 85 -9.58 6.10 -0.21
CA PHE A 85 -10.24 5.44 -1.33
C PHE A 85 -11.10 4.24 -0.89
N TRP A 86 -10.54 3.37 -0.04
CA TRP A 86 -11.30 2.23 0.51
C TRP A 86 -12.31 2.62 1.60
N GLY A 87 -12.25 3.86 2.10
CA GLY A 87 -13.10 4.32 3.20
C GLY A 87 -12.71 3.72 4.55
N PHE A 88 -11.42 3.45 4.76
CA PHE A 88 -10.88 2.91 6.02
C PHE A 88 -10.59 4.01 7.02
N GLU A 89 -10.88 3.70 8.29
CA GLU A 89 -10.62 4.57 9.44
C GLU A 89 -9.64 3.89 10.39
N VAL A 90 -8.44 3.59 9.86
CA VAL A 90 -7.39 2.93 10.65
C VAL A 90 -6.82 3.92 11.68
N PRO A 91 -6.82 3.58 12.98
CA PRO A 91 -6.32 4.47 14.03
C PRO A 91 -4.80 4.35 14.14
N HIS A 92 -4.08 4.93 13.19
CA HIS A 92 -2.62 4.92 13.20
C HIS A 92 -2.05 5.73 14.36
N LYS A 93 -1.11 5.14 15.10
CA LYS A 93 -0.48 5.80 16.27
C LYS A 93 0.67 6.73 15.87
N SER A 94 1.41 6.36 14.84
CA SER A 94 2.61 7.06 14.36
C SER A 94 2.29 8.25 13.46
N CYS A 95 1.10 8.25 12.83
CA CYS A 95 0.66 9.31 11.94
C CYS A 95 -0.85 9.52 12.05
N GLN A 96 -1.28 10.77 12.00
CA GLN A 96 -2.70 11.12 11.94
C GLN A 96 -3.05 11.55 10.54
N PHE A 97 -3.93 10.79 9.91
CA PHE A 97 -4.42 11.10 8.58
C PHE A 97 -5.55 12.11 8.61
N ILE A 98 -5.41 13.15 7.78
CA ILE A 98 -6.47 14.12 7.54
C ILE A 98 -7.42 13.52 6.52
N ARG A 99 -8.67 13.30 6.94
CA ARG A 99 -9.73 12.83 6.04
C ARG A 99 -10.24 14.00 5.17
N PRO A 100 -10.42 13.78 3.86
CA PRO A 100 -10.91 14.82 2.97
C PRO A 100 -12.37 15.18 3.30
N ARG A 101 -12.79 16.39 2.90
CA ARG A 101 -14.21 16.77 2.98
C ARG A 101 -15.04 15.82 2.12
N GLY A 102 -16.11 15.28 2.69
CA GLY A 102 -16.94 14.28 2.01
C GLY A 102 -16.36 12.86 2.06
N PHE A 103 -15.44 12.58 2.99
CA PHE A 103 -15.02 11.21 3.29
C PHE A 103 -16.23 10.28 3.43
N GLN A 104 -16.09 9.11 2.83
CA GLN A 104 -17.11 8.09 2.75
C GLN A 104 -16.56 6.82 3.39
N SER A 105 -17.30 6.26 4.34
CA SER A 105 -16.90 4.99 4.94
C SER A 105 -16.97 3.86 3.90
N PHE A 106 -16.21 2.81 4.16
CA PHE A 106 -16.11 1.64 3.27
C PHE A 106 -17.47 1.01 2.92
N LEU A 107 -18.52 1.26 3.71
CA LEU A 107 -19.90 0.80 3.46
C LEU A 107 -20.51 1.34 2.16
N THR A 108 -19.95 2.43 1.64
CA THR A 108 -20.44 3.12 0.44
C THR A 108 -19.50 2.96 -0.75
N LYS A 109 -18.48 2.11 -0.62
CA LYS A 109 -17.44 1.89 -1.63
C LYS A 109 -17.62 0.55 -2.32
N ASP A 110 -17.21 0.49 -3.59
CA ASP A 110 -17.44 -0.68 -4.46
C ASP A 110 -16.40 -1.81 -4.30
N TRP A 111 -15.46 -1.69 -3.35
CA TRP A 111 -14.41 -2.69 -3.14
C TRP A 111 -14.88 -3.91 -2.34
N LEU A 112 -15.96 -3.79 -1.56
CA LEU A 112 -16.45 -4.84 -0.66
C LEU A 112 -17.43 -5.79 -1.37
N THR A 113 -16.99 -6.39 -2.47
CA THR A 113 -17.74 -7.37 -3.25
C THR A 113 -16.94 -8.66 -3.40
N ALA A 114 -17.62 -9.78 -3.65
CA ALA A 114 -16.93 -11.04 -3.91
C ALA A 114 -15.93 -10.91 -5.06
N TYR A 115 -14.73 -11.49 -4.90
CA TYR A 115 -13.65 -11.50 -5.89
C TYR A 115 -13.14 -10.12 -6.33
N ASN A 116 -13.30 -9.10 -5.49
CA ASN A 116 -12.83 -7.76 -5.83
C ASN A 116 -11.29 -7.69 -5.89
N HIS A 117 -10.76 -7.08 -6.94
CA HIS A 117 -9.32 -6.98 -7.17
C HIS A 117 -8.60 -6.10 -6.11
N ASN A 118 -9.34 -5.24 -5.40
CA ASN A 118 -8.81 -4.45 -4.29
C ASN A 118 -8.29 -5.31 -3.13
N TYR A 119 -8.76 -6.55 -2.98
CA TYR A 119 -8.22 -7.45 -1.95
C TYR A 119 -6.73 -7.74 -2.15
N ILE A 120 -6.30 -7.86 -3.41
CA ILE A 120 -4.87 -8.05 -3.77
C ILE A 120 -4.11 -6.73 -3.60
N ARG A 121 -4.74 -5.58 -3.91
CA ARG A 121 -4.13 -4.25 -3.68
C ARG A 121 -3.86 -4.00 -2.19
N ILE A 122 -4.81 -4.33 -1.32
CA ILE A 122 -4.64 -4.25 0.14
C ILE A 122 -3.48 -5.13 0.60
N ALA A 123 -3.39 -6.37 0.12
CA ALA A 123 -2.27 -7.27 0.44
C ALA A 123 -0.92 -6.68 0.02
N ARG A 124 -0.84 -6.07 -1.17
CA ARG A 124 0.36 -5.38 -1.64
C ARG A 124 0.74 -4.21 -0.73
N VAL A 125 -0.23 -3.39 -0.32
CA VAL A 125 0.02 -2.27 0.61
C VAL A 125 0.58 -2.79 1.93
N ILE A 126 -0.04 -3.81 2.52
CA ILE A 126 0.41 -4.43 3.78
C ILE A 126 1.85 -4.95 3.64
N HIS A 127 2.14 -5.71 2.57
CA HIS A 127 3.46 -6.27 2.35
C HIS A 127 4.50 -5.15 2.16
N SER A 128 4.19 -4.16 1.31
CA SER A 128 5.09 -3.04 1.03
C SER A 128 5.40 -2.24 2.31
N LEU A 129 4.38 -1.90 3.12
CA LEU A 129 4.61 -1.24 4.41
C LEU A 129 5.59 -2.02 5.29
N SER A 130 5.42 -3.34 5.35
CA SER A 130 6.29 -4.18 6.18
C SER A 130 7.73 -4.26 5.67
N ILE A 131 7.98 -4.38 4.35
CA ILE A 131 9.36 -4.36 3.81
C ILE A 131 10.03 -3.00 4.03
N PHE A 132 9.26 -1.91 3.98
CA PHE A 132 9.74 -0.55 4.24
C PHE A 132 9.77 -0.19 5.74
N GLY A 133 9.62 -1.18 6.64
CA GLY A 133 9.79 -0.98 8.08
C GLY A 133 8.66 -0.18 8.75
N PHE A 134 7.51 -0.01 8.09
CA PHE A 134 6.28 0.53 8.66
C PHE A 134 5.45 -0.58 9.34
N ASP A 135 6.10 -1.34 10.23
CA ASP A 135 5.48 -2.52 10.85
C ASP A 135 4.25 -2.16 11.66
N GLN A 136 4.29 -1.01 12.34
CA GLN A 136 3.22 -0.58 13.21
C GLN A 136 1.97 -0.26 12.39
N GLU A 137 2.15 0.49 11.30
CA GLU A 137 1.10 0.85 10.36
C GLU A 137 0.53 -0.39 9.66
N ALA A 138 1.39 -1.30 9.20
CA ALA A 138 0.95 -2.55 8.58
C ALA A 138 0.13 -3.42 9.56
N LYS A 139 0.57 -3.55 10.81
CA LYS A 139 -0.16 -4.28 11.87
C LYS A 139 -1.48 -3.61 12.23
N GLU A 140 -1.52 -2.29 12.27
CA GLU A 140 -2.73 -1.52 12.56
C GLU A 140 -3.77 -1.69 11.44
N LEU A 141 -3.34 -1.65 10.17
CA LEU A 141 -4.20 -1.91 9.02
C LEU A 141 -4.77 -3.33 9.05
N VAL A 142 -3.93 -4.36 9.25
CA VAL A 142 -4.39 -5.75 9.38
C VAL A 142 -5.35 -5.91 10.57
N SER A 143 -5.02 -5.31 11.72
CA SER A 143 -5.90 -5.38 12.89
C SER A 143 -7.23 -4.68 12.67
N TYR A 144 -7.25 -3.57 11.92
CA TYR A 144 -8.50 -2.88 11.56
C TYR A 144 -9.36 -3.76 10.64
N LEU A 145 -8.76 -4.35 9.61
CA LEU A 145 -9.46 -5.26 8.70
C LEU A 145 -10.02 -6.47 9.46
N GLU A 146 -9.23 -7.08 10.34
CA GLU A 146 -9.64 -8.26 11.11
C GLU A 146 -10.75 -7.97 12.14
N LYS A 147 -10.71 -6.82 12.81
CA LYS A 147 -11.62 -6.53 13.94
C LYS A 147 -12.84 -5.71 13.56
N SER A 148 -12.69 -4.78 12.61
CA SER A 148 -13.72 -3.81 12.27
C SER A 148 -14.48 -4.18 10.99
N VAL A 149 -13.80 -4.80 10.02
CA VAL A 149 -14.40 -5.11 8.72
C VAL A 149 -14.79 -6.58 8.62
N PHE A 150 -13.82 -7.49 8.73
CA PHE A 150 -13.99 -8.91 8.45
C PHE A 150 -15.15 -9.61 9.18
N PRO A 151 -15.43 -9.38 10.49
CA PRO A 151 -16.49 -10.10 11.20
C PRO A 151 -17.88 -9.89 10.59
N ASN A 152 -18.13 -8.71 10.02
CA ASN A 152 -19.40 -8.35 9.42
C ASN A 152 -19.50 -8.77 7.94
N TYR A 153 -18.37 -8.97 7.27
CA TYR A 153 -18.30 -9.18 5.82
C TYR A 153 -17.54 -10.45 5.41
N LYS A 154 -17.37 -11.39 6.35
CA LYS A 154 -16.69 -12.67 6.12
C LYS A 154 -17.20 -13.43 4.91
N HIS A 155 -18.50 -13.34 4.62
CA HIS A 155 -19.14 -14.01 3.48
C HIS A 155 -18.74 -13.41 2.11
N LEU A 156 -18.34 -12.13 2.07
CA LEU A 156 -17.86 -11.45 0.85
C LEU A 156 -16.34 -11.54 0.73
N ILE A 157 -15.65 -11.25 1.83
CA ILE A 157 -14.18 -11.22 1.87
C ILE A 157 -13.61 -12.64 1.77
N GLY A 158 -14.22 -13.60 2.48
CA GLY A 158 -13.72 -14.97 2.58
C GLY A 158 -12.55 -15.11 3.56
N GLN A 159 -12.46 -16.27 4.23
CA GLN A 159 -11.38 -16.55 5.19
C GLN A 159 -10.01 -16.52 4.51
N GLU A 160 -9.92 -17.06 3.29
CA GLU A 160 -8.69 -17.10 2.49
C GLU A 160 -8.10 -15.70 2.27
N THR A 161 -8.92 -14.68 2.00
CA THR A 161 -8.46 -13.29 1.83
C THR A 161 -7.89 -12.72 3.14
N MET A 162 -8.55 -12.98 4.28
CA MET A 162 -8.04 -12.51 5.58
C MET A 162 -6.71 -13.18 5.93
N ASP A 163 -6.60 -14.49 5.66
CA ASP A 163 -5.35 -15.24 5.86
C ASP A 163 -4.25 -14.74 4.90
N TYR A 164 -4.62 -14.38 3.68
CA TYR A 164 -3.73 -13.79 2.69
C TYR A 164 -3.17 -12.42 3.15
N TRP A 165 -4.01 -11.55 3.72
CA TRP A 165 -3.56 -10.28 4.30
C TRP A 165 -2.60 -10.46 5.48
N LYS A 166 -2.86 -11.44 6.36
CA LYS A 166 -1.93 -11.79 7.45
C LYS A 166 -0.61 -12.32 6.91
N SER A 167 -0.66 -13.21 5.92
CA SER A 167 0.54 -13.75 5.27
C SER A 167 1.36 -12.66 4.59
N ALA A 168 0.73 -11.64 4.00
CA ALA A 168 1.42 -10.50 3.42
C ALA A 168 2.23 -9.70 4.45
N LEU A 169 1.68 -9.52 5.65
CA LEU A 169 2.38 -8.90 6.78
C LEU A 169 3.59 -9.73 7.22
N ASP A 170 3.40 -11.04 7.41
CA ASP A 170 4.46 -11.94 7.89
C ASP A 170 5.61 -12.04 6.88
N LYS A 171 5.30 -12.16 5.58
CA LYS A 171 6.30 -12.21 4.52
C LYS A 171 7.16 -10.95 4.46
N GLY A 172 6.54 -9.78 4.58
CA GLY A 172 7.28 -8.52 4.59
C GLY A 172 8.24 -8.41 5.76
N ALA A 173 7.83 -8.87 6.94
CA ALA A 173 8.68 -8.88 8.13
C ALA A 173 9.91 -9.78 7.93
N ILE A 174 9.70 -10.99 7.39
CA ILE A 174 10.79 -11.93 7.07
C ILE A 174 11.74 -11.34 6.03
N THR A 175 11.22 -10.72 4.96
CA THR A 175 12.03 -10.08 3.93
C THR A 175 12.89 -8.98 4.54
N LYS A 176 12.30 -8.10 5.34
CA LYS A 176 13.02 -7.00 5.99
C LYS A 176 14.12 -7.49 6.95
N GLU A 177 13.85 -8.53 7.74
CA GLU A 177 14.83 -9.12 8.66
C GLU A 177 16.07 -9.64 7.91
N LYS A 178 15.88 -10.26 6.75
CA LYS A 178 17.01 -10.73 5.90
C LYS A 178 17.88 -9.57 5.43
N VAL A 179 17.26 -8.49 4.96
CA VAL A 179 17.99 -7.29 4.49
C VAL A 179 18.73 -6.59 5.63
N SER A 180 18.16 -6.58 6.83
CA SER A 180 18.79 -5.93 8.00
C SER A 180 19.96 -6.74 8.58
N ALA A 181 20.11 -8.01 8.22
CA ALA A 181 21.13 -8.92 8.70
C ALA A 181 22.31 -9.11 7.72
N ALA A 182 22.19 -8.59 6.49
CA ALA A 182 23.21 -8.60 5.45
C ALA A 182 24.14 -7.38 5.56
#